data_AF-A0A2I7JM46-F1
#
_entry.id   AF-A0A2I7JM46-F1
#
_cell.length_a   1.000
_cell.length_b   1.000
_cell.length_c   1.000
_cell.angle_alpha   90.00
_cell.angle_beta   90.00
_cell.angle_gamma   90.00
#
_symmetry.space_group_name_H-M   'P 1'
#
loop_
_entity.id
_entity.type
_entity.pdbx_description
1 polymer ?
#
loop_
_entity_poly.entity_id
_entity_poly.type
_entity_poly.pdbx_seq_one_letter_code
_entity_poly.pdbx_strand_id
1 'polypeptide(L)'
;MKTYQLVGIGNAVVDVISQCDDSFLEHMGIEKGIMQLIERDRGEVLYAAMQERVQTPGGSVANTIAGAGALGLEAAFIGRVHDDALGRFYAQAMTDDGVDFVNPPVAGGELPTSRSMIFVSGDGERSMNTYLGISSELSSSDVPDTVAGKAQLMFLEGYLFDKDKGKTAFMEAARDCREGGGKCGIAISDPFCVERHRADFLSLIENDLDFVIGNEAEIKSLFETDDLEEALAKTAAICSLVVCTRSGDGVTVVQGDSRVSVPVERVVPVDATGAGDQFAAGFLFGMAKGLDIETCAKIGNACAAEVISHIGPRPKAVMSQVLRREGLL
;
A
#
# COMPACT_ATOMS: atom_id res chain seq x y z
N MET A 1 10.48 16.02 -19.28
CA MET A 1 11.25 15.10 -18.43
C MET A 1 10.42 14.84 -17.19
N LYS A 2 10.23 13.58 -16.78
CA LYS A 2 9.49 13.23 -15.55
C LYS A 2 10.30 13.70 -14.34
N THR A 3 9.61 14.16 -13.28
CA THR A 3 10.24 14.70 -12.05
C THR A 3 10.23 13.69 -10.92
N TYR A 4 9.27 12.77 -10.92
CA TYR A 4 9.19 11.70 -9.92
C TYR A 4 9.19 10.36 -10.63
N GLN A 5 10.00 9.42 -10.13
CA GLN A 5 10.01 8.05 -10.63
C GLN A 5 8.79 7.27 -10.12
N LEU A 6 8.32 7.58 -8.90
CA LEU A 6 7.14 6.96 -8.32
C LEU A 6 6.35 7.99 -7.50
N VAL A 7 5.06 8.14 -7.79
CA VAL A 7 4.13 8.95 -7.00
C VAL A 7 3.05 8.04 -6.45
N GLY A 8 2.83 8.06 -5.14
CA GLY A 8 1.74 7.35 -4.50
C GLY A 8 0.63 8.29 -4.07
N ILE A 9 -0.60 7.80 -4.08
CA ILE A 9 -1.76 8.48 -3.49
C ILE A 9 -2.53 7.51 -2.61
N GLY A 10 -2.80 7.93 -1.37
CA GLY A 10 -3.38 7.05 -0.37
C GLY A 10 -3.78 7.75 0.92
N ASN A 11 -4.38 6.99 1.81
CA ASN A 11 -4.67 7.38 3.17
C ASN A 11 -3.35 7.56 3.94
N ALA A 12 -3.10 8.78 4.40
CA ALA A 12 -2.01 9.07 5.35
C ALA A 12 -2.46 8.66 6.76
N VAL A 13 -1.99 7.49 7.23
CA VAL A 13 -2.41 6.89 8.49
C VAL A 13 -1.20 6.72 9.40
N VAL A 14 -1.30 7.17 10.66
CA VAL A 14 -0.29 6.83 11.67
C VAL A 14 -0.60 5.44 12.21
N ASP A 15 0.36 4.52 12.09
CA ASP A 15 0.24 3.20 12.68
C ASP A 15 0.70 3.23 14.13
N VAL A 16 -0.08 2.58 14.98
CA VAL A 16 0.27 2.25 16.36
C VAL A 16 0.23 0.73 16.42
N ILE A 17 1.35 0.12 16.76
CA ILE A 17 1.52 -1.34 16.71
C ILE A 17 1.79 -1.85 18.12
N SER A 18 1.12 -2.94 18.49
CA SER A 18 1.32 -3.67 19.74
C SER A 18 1.24 -5.16 19.45
N GLN A 19 2.07 -5.95 20.13
CA GLN A 19 1.89 -7.39 20.16
C GLN A 19 0.71 -7.75 21.07
N CYS A 20 0.01 -8.84 20.76
CA CYS A 20 -1.07 -9.39 21.58
C CYS A 20 -1.16 -10.91 21.43
N ASP A 21 -2.02 -11.54 22.23
CA ASP A 21 -2.45 -12.92 22.02
C ASP A 21 -3.84 -12.97 21.38
N ASP A 22 -4.24 -14.16 20.91
CA ASP A 22 -5.56 -14.35 20.27
C ASP A 22 -6.72 -14.11 21.25
N SER A 23 -6.50 -14.31 22.56
CA SER A 23 -7.53 -14.07 23.57
C SER A 23 -7.83 -12.58 23.74
N PHE A 24 -6.83 -11.71 23.57
CA PHE A 24 -7.01 -10.27 23.52
C PHE A 24 -7.86 -9.86 22.30
N LEU A 25 -7.57 -10.42 21.12
CA LEU A 25 -8.36 -10.14 19.90
C LEU A 25 -9.84 -10.51 20.11
N GLU A 26 -10.10 -11.71 20.65
CA GLU A 26 -11.46 -12.16 20.97
C GLU A 26 -12.13 -11.25 22.02
N HIS A 27 -11.43 -10.95 23.12
CA HIS A 27 -11.98 -10.11 24.20
C HIS A 27 -12.33 -8.70 23.73
N MET A 28 -11.49 -8.13 22.86
CA MET A 28 -11.73 -6.80 22.32
C MET A 28 -12.74 -6.84 21.18
N GLY A 29 -13.01 -7.98 20.54
CA GLY A 29 -13.87 -8.08 19.35
C GLY A 29 -13.15 -7.58 18.11
N ILE A 30 -11.95 -8.07 17.86
CA ILE A 30 -11.12 -7.75 16.70
C ILE A 30 -11.04 -9.00 15.83
N GLU A 31 -11.44 -8.90 14.56
CA GLU A 31 -11.28 -9.99 13.62
C GLU A 31 -9.81 -10.14 13.19
N LYS A 32 -9.35 -11.39 13.11
CA LYS A 32 -7.95 -11.72 12.86
C LYS A 32 -7.58 -11.53 11.38
N GLY A 33 -6.45 -10.89 11.09
CA GLY A 33 -5.86 -10.86 9.74
C GLY A 33 -6.45 -9.86 8.75
N ILE A 34 -7.44 -9.06 9.16
CA ILE A 34 -8.13 -8.11 8.28
C ILE A 34 -7.96 -6.66 8.74
N MET A 35 -8.35 -5.73 7.86
CA MET A 35 -8.53 -4.32 8.20
C MET A 35 -10.00 -4.04 8.51
N GLN A 36 -10.26 -3.50 9.68
CA GLN A 36 -11.59 -3.08 10.11
C GLN A 36 -11.65 -1.56 10.24
N LEU A 37 -12.64 -0.94 9.59
CA LEU A 37 -12.97 0.45 9.84
C LEU A 37 -13.65 0.60 11.19
N ILE A 38 -13.22 1.60 11.96
CA ILE A 38 -13.75 1.88 13.28
C ILE A 38 -14.01 3.36 13.49
N GLU A 39 -14.94 3.66 14.39
CA GLU A 39 -15.20 5.01 14.86
C GLU A 39 -14.12 5.48 15.84
N ARG A 40 -14.04 6.81 16.02
CA ARG A 40 -13.04 7.45 16.87
C ARG A 40 -13.03 6.90 18.30
N ASP A 41 -14.19 6.78 18.93
CA ASP A 41 -14.29 6.33 20.33
C ASP A 41 -13.78 4.90 20.51
N ARG A 42 -14.08 4.03 19.54
CA ARG A 42 -13.53 2.68 19.49
C ARG A 42 -12.01 2.73 19.36
N GLY A 43 -11.49 3.66 18.57
CA GLY A 43 -10.07 3.84 18.39
C GLY A 43 -9.33 4.28 19.66
N GLU A 44 -9.95 5.12 20.48
CA GLU A 44 -9.40 5.53 21.78
C GLU A 44 -9.43 4.37 22.80
N VAL A 45 -10.50 3.57 22.81
CA VAL A 45 -10.60 2.36 23.65
C VAL A 45 -9.49 1.36 23.32
N LEU A 46 -9.28 1.07 22.03
CA LEU A 46 -8.22 0.17 21.59
C LEU A 46 -6.84 0.72 21.94
N TYR A 47 -6.58 2.00 21.65
CA TYR A 47 -5.30 2.63 21.94
C TYR A 47 -4.94 2.59 23.44
N ALA A 48 -5.92 2.80 24.32
CA ALA A 48 -5.74 2.72 25.76
C ALA A 48 -5.40 1.31 26.26
N ALA A 49 -5.88 0.26 25.56
CA ALA A 49 -5.61 -1.13 25.89
C ALA A 49 -4.22 -1.61 25.43
N MET A 50 -3.62 -0.96 24.42
CA MET A 50 -2.31 -1.34 23.88
C MET A 50 -1.18 -1.16 24.89
N GLN A 51 -0.24 -2.11 24.88
CA GLN A 51 1.00 -2.09 25.66
C GLN A 51 2.20 -1.93 24.72
N GLU A 52 3.33 -1.44 25.23
CA GLU A 52 4.61 -1.40 24.48
C GLU A 52 4.50 -0.86 23.04
N ARG A 53 3.71 0.21 22.87
CA ARG A 53 3.34 0.76 21.56
C ARG A 53 4.55 1.20 20.74
N VAL A 54 4.59 0.79 19.48
CA VAL A 54 5.42 1.39 18.44
C VAL A 54 4.55 2.31 17.59
N GLN A 55 4.93 3.58 17.46
CA GLN A 55 4.24 4.54 16.59
C GLN A 55 5.11 4.87 15.37
N THR A 56 4.53 4.81 14.18
CA THR A 56 5.23 5.04 12.91
C THR A 56 4.28 5.64 11.88
N PRO A 57 4.75 6.45 10.90
CA PRO A 57 3.96 6.68 9.71
C PRO A 57 3.65 5.34 9.02
N GLY A 58 2.39 5.15 8.65
CA GLY A 58 1.84 3.97 7.99
C GLY A 58 1.09 4.34 6.71
N GLY A 59 0.07 3.56 6.36
CA GLY A 59 -0.69 3.66 5.11
C GLY A 59 -0.05 2.82 3.99
N SER A 60 -0.85 2.02 3.28
CA SER A 60 -0.31 0.94 2.41
C SER A 60 0.56 1.50 1.27
N VAL A 61 -0.01 2.45 0.52
CA VAL A 61 0.76 3.10 -0.56
C VAL A 61 1.87 3.97 0.02
N ALA A 62 1.68 4.65 1.15
CA ALA A 62 2.74 5.44 1.76
C ALA A 62 3.97 4.60 2.15
N ASN A 63 3.75 3.41 2.70
CA ASN A 63 4.81 2.44 3.00
C ASN A 63 5.51 1.96 1.72
N THR A 64 4.75 1.75 0.65
CA THR A 64 5.30 1.43 -0.68
C THR A 64 6.22 2.53 -1.18
N ILE A 65 5.76 3.79 -1.11
CA ILE A 65 6.54 4.97 -1.55
C ILE A 65 7.80 5.15 -0.70
N ALA A 66 7.70 5.00 0.62
CA ALA A 66 8.84 5.09 1.52
C ALA A 66 9.89 4.00 1.23
N GLY A 67 9.45 2.75 1.03
CA GLY A 67 10.35 1.65 0.67
C GLY A 67 11.08 1.89 -0.66
N ALA A 68 10.34 2.37 -1.68
CA ALA A 68 10.92 2.66 -2.98
C ALA A 68 11.85 3.88 -2.95
N GLY A 69 11.54 4.89 -2.12
CA GLY A 69 12.40 6.03 -1.84
C GLY A 69 13.71 5.60 -1.16
N ALA A 70 13.64 4.70 -0.17
CA ALA A 70 14.82 4.13 0.50
C ALA A 70 15.71 3.29 -0.45
N LEU A 71 15.13 2.73 -1.52
CA LEU A 71 15.87 2.08 -2.61
C LEU A 71 16.51 3.07 -3.60
N GLY A 72 16.21 4.37 -3.48
CA GLY A 72 16.78 5.45 -4.29
C GLY A 72 15.95 5.87 -5.49
N LEU A 73 14.61 5.71 -5.44
CA LEU A 73 13.73 6.41 -6.36
C LEU A 73 13.46 7.85 -5.90
N GLU A 74 13.32 8.76 -6.87
CA GLU A 74 12.70 10.06 -6.61
C GLU A 74 11.20 9.85 -6.39
N ALA A 75 10.78 9.84 -5.14
CA ALA A 75 9.47 9.38 -4.71
C ALA A 75 8.66 10.50 -4.05
N ALA A 76 7.36 10.56 -4.34
CA ALA A 76 6.44 11.50 -3.70
C ALA A 76 5.18 10.79 -3.21
N PHE A 77 4.62 11.27 -2.11
CA PHE A 77 3.37 10.77 -1.56
C PHE A 77 2.34 11.88 -1.42
N ILE A 78 1.19 11.67 -2.06
CA ILE A 78 0.00 12.51 -1.98
C ILE A 78 -0.92 11.91 -0.92
N GLY A 79 -0.97 12.55 0.24
CA GLY A 79 -1.86 12.19 1.33
C GLY A 79 -2.39 13.44 2.02
N ARG A 80 -3.31 13.25 2.96
CA ARG A 80 -3.93 14.35 3.72
C ARG A 80 -3.82 14.09 5.21
N VAL A 81 -3.24 15.04 5.93
CA VAL A 81 -3.11 15.02 7.39
C VAL A 81 -3.58 16.34 7.99
N HIS A 82 -4.03 16.31 9.24
CA HIS A 82 -4.44 17.51 9.97
C HIS A 82 -3.19 18.18 10.54
N ASP A 83 -3.19 19.50 10.71
CA ASP A 83 -2.13 20.20 11.47
C ASP A 83 -2.26 19.98 12.99
N ASP A 84 -2.34 18.71 13.41
CA ASP A 84 -2.24 18.25 14.79
C ASP A 84 -0.85 17.63 15.04
N ALA A 85 -0.62 17.16 16.26
CA ALA A 85 0.67 16.56 16.61
C ALA A 85 0.99 15.32 15.75
N LEU A 86 -0.02 14.51 15.41
CA LEU A 86 0.16 13.30 14.61
C LEU A 86 0.43 13.62 13.13
N GLY A 87 -0.25 14.61 12.56
CA GLY A 87 -0.06 14.99 11.17
C GLY A 87 1.26 15.71 10.93
N ARG A 88 1.71 16.56 11.86
CA ARG A 88 3.08 17.11 11.82
C ARG A 88 4.14 16.03 11.96
N PHE A 89 3.94 15.07 12.87
CA PHE A 89 4.79 13.89 12.99
C PHE A 89 4.85 13.10 11.68
N TYR A 90 3.70 12.81 11.07
CA TYR A 90 3.60 12.05 9.83
C TYR A 90 4.33 12.76 8.68
N ALA A 91 4.04 14.05 8.47
CA ALA A 91 4.65 14.84 7.39
C ALA A 91 6.18 14.92 7.54
N GLN A 92 6.66 15.15 8.77
CA GLN A 92 8.10 15.18 9.06
C GLN A 92 8.74 13.81 8.80
N ALA A 93 8.13 12.73 9.29
CA ALA A 93 8.68 11.39 9.13
C ALA A 93 8.76 10.95 7.66
N MET A 94 7.77 11.28 6.83
CA MET A 94 7.84 11.03 5.38
C MET A 94 9.01 11.79 4.74
N THR A 95 9.24 13.05 5.15
CA THR A 95 10.35 13.86 4.64
C THR A 95 11.70 13.33 5.10
N ASP A 96 11.81 12.89 6.36
CA ASP A 96 13.02 12.29 6.93
C ASP A 96 13.39 10.98 6.22
N ASP A 97 12.39 10.22 5.75
CA ASP A 97 12.54 9.03 4.91
C ASP A 97 12.93 9.36 3.44
N GLY A 98 13.09 10.64 3.11
CA GLY A 98 13.47 11.11 1.77
C GLY A 98 12.32 11.09 0.75
N VAL A 99 11.08 10.98 1.20
CA VAL A 99 9.88 11.08 0.36
C VAL A 99 9.36 12.50 0.36
N ASP A 100 9.05 13.02 -0.82
CA ASP A 100 8.35 14.30 -0.95
C ASP A 100 6.88 14.15 -0.50
N PHE A 101 6.56 14.64 0.69
CA PHE A 101 5.18 14.70 1.17
C PHE A 101 4.50 15.94 0.61
N VAL A 102 3.68 15.73 -0.43
CA VAL A 102 3.23 16.78 -1.35
C VAL A 102 2.38 17.85 -0.68
N ASN A 103 1.54 17.46 0.27
CA ASN A 103 0.57 18.35 0.88
C ASN A 103 1.04 18.77 2.28
N PRO A 104 1.07 20.07 2.59
CA PRO A 104 1.31 20.51 3.97
C PRO A 104 0.17 20.05 4.89
N PRO A 105 0.43 19.88 6.21
CA PRO A 105 -0.64 19.62 7.17
C PRO A 105 -1.75 20.68 7.10
N VAL A 106 -3.01 20.22 7.11
CA VAL A 106 -4.18 21.09 6.92
C VAL A 106 -4.52 21.82 8.21
N ALA A 107 -4.29 23.13 8.22
CA ALA A 107 -4.65 24.00 9.34
C ALA A 107 -6.18 24.09 9.50
N GLY A 108 -6.68 23.81 10.71
CA GLY A 108 -8.12 23.87 11.03
C GLY A 108 -8.97 22.84 10.29
N GLY A 109 -8.40 21.66 9.98
CA GLY A 109 -9.13 20.57 9.35
C GLY A 109 -10.28 20.05 10.22
N GLU A 110 -11.31 19.50 9.58
CA GLU A 110 -12.56 19.09 10.24
C GLU A 110 -12.41 17.82 11.10
N LEU A 111 -11.46 16.96 10.72
CA LEU A 111 -11.19 15.68 11.36
C LEU A 111 -9.71 15.61 11.78
N PRO A 112 -9.36 14.85 12.84
CA PRO A 112 -7.96 14.68 13.23
C PRO A 112 -7.23 13.75 12.25
N THR A 113 -5.90 13.72 12.35
CA THR A 113 -5.06 12.80 11.58
C THR A 113 -5.45 11.35 11.85
N SER A 114 -5.49 10.56 10.78
CA SER A 114 -5.92 9.16 10.79
C SER A 114 -4.96 8.27 11.57
N ARG A 115 -5.49 7.21 12.17
CA ARG A 115 -4.71 6.29 13.00
C ARG A 115 -5.20 4.85 12.85
N SER A 116 -4.27 3.90 12.73
CA SER A 116 -4.57 2.48 12.80
C SER A 116 -3.97 1.87 14.07
N MET A 117 -4.81 1.18 14.85
CA MET A 117 -4.34 0.32 15.93
C MET A 117 -4.16 -1.08 15.37
N ILE A 118 -2.90 -1.50 15.27
CA ILE A 118 -2.48 -2.77 14.69
C ILE A 118 -2.05 -3.70 15.81
N PHE A 119 -2.66 -4.88 15.82
CA PHE A 119 -2.39 -5.93 16.78
C PHE A 119 -1.71 -7.09 16.07
N VAL A 120 -0.50 -7.42 16.51
CA VAL A 120 0.31 -8.51 15.93
C VAL A 120 0.24 -9.71 16.86
N SER A 121 -0.34 -10.81 16.39
CA SER A 121 -0.47 -12.06 17.14
C SER A 121 0.82 -12.89 17.10
N GLY A 122 0.89 -13.95 17.93
CA GLY A 122 2.10 -14.78 18.07
C GLY A 122 2.53 -15.57 16.81
N ASP A 123 1.64 -15.68 15.82
CA ASP A 123 1.93 -16.22 14.48
C ASP A 123 2.39 -15.14 13.47
N GLY A 124 2.54 -13.89 13.93
CA GLY A 124 2.96 -12.74 13.15
C GLY A 124 1.87 -12.16 12.24
N GLU A 125 0.65 -12.70 12.27
CA GLU A 125 -0.49 -12.11 11.57
C GLU A 125 -0.86 -10.75 12.18
N ARG A 126 -1.35 -9.82 11.35
CA ARG A 126 -1.73 -8.47 11.78
C ARG A 126 -3.23 -8.23 11.65
N SER A 127 -3.82 -7.64 12.68
CA SER A 127 -5.20 -7.17 12.70
C SER A 127 -5.25 -5.67 12.85
N MET A 128 -5.80 -5.00 11.84
CA MET A 128 -5.80 -3.53 11.76
C MET A 128 -7.18 -2.97 12.12
N ASN A 129 -7.19 -1.94 12.97
CA ASN A 129 -8.40 -1.21 13.34
C ASN A 129 -8.18 0.26 13.00
N THR A 130 -8.72 0.71 11.89
CA THR A 130 -8.38 2.01 11.30
C THR A 130 -9.50 3.02 11.50
N TYR A 131 -9.17 4.11 12.19
CA TYR A 131 -9.95 5.33 12.15
C TYR A 131 -9.40 6.23 11.04
N LEU A 132 -10.20 6.38 9.97
CA LEU A 132 -9.77 7.04 8.72
C LEU A 132 -9.65 8.56 8.80
N GLY A 133 -10.12 9.21 9.87
CA GLY A 133 -9.96 10.64 10.12
C GLY A 133 -10.00 11.54 8.87
N ILE A 134 -9.08 12.50 8.82
CA ILE A 134 -8.94 13.43 7.70
C ILE A 134 -8.40 12.79 6.41
N SER A 135 -7.74 11.61 6.47
CA SER A 135 -7.19 11.00 5.25
C SER A 135 -8.29 10.56 4.28
N SER A 136 -9.46 10.17 4.82
CA SER A 136 -10.66 9.92 4.00
C SER A 136 -11.21 11.17 3.32
N GLU A 137 -10.76 12.36 3.71
CA GLU A 137 -11.25 13.61 3.14
C GLU A 137 -10.45 14.08 1.92
N LEU A 138 -9.49 13.26 1.43
CA LEU A 138 -8.73 13.52 0.22
C LEU A 138 -9.65 13.79 -0.98
N SER A 139 -9.28 14.77 -1.80
CA SER A 139 -10.00 15.15 -3.02
C SER A 139 -9.04 15.65 -4.10
N SER A 140 -9.58 15.97 -5.28
CA SER A 140 -8.83 16.55 -6.38
C SER A 140 -8.02 17.80 -6.01
N SER A 141 -8.47 18.60 -5.03
CA SER A 141 -7.70 19.77 -4.58
C SER A 141 -6.36 19.42 -3.94
N ASP A 142 -6.21 18.16 -3.51
CA ASP A 142 -5.01 17.63 -2.85
C ASP A 142 -4.07 16.94 -3.85
N VAL A 143 -4.41 16.91 -5.14
CA VAL A 143 -3.65 16.24 -6.20
C VAL A 143 -3.17 17.29 -7.20
N PRO A 144 -1.96 17.83 -7.05
CA PRO A 144 -1.45 18.80 -8.02
C PRO A 144 -1.10 18.12 -9.35
N ASP A 145 -1.63 18.62 -10.47
CA ASP A 145 -1.29 18.16 -11.83
C ASP A 145 0.22 18.20 -12.08
N THR A 146 0.91 19.17 -11.45
CA THR A 146 2.37 19.32 -11.55
C THR A 146 3.16 18.16 -10.94
N VAL A 147 2.53 17.38 -10.05
CA VAL A 147 3.07 16.13 -9.48
C VAL A 147 2.52 14.95 -10.27
N ALA A 148 1.19 14.84 -10.38
CA ALA A 148 0.50 13.73 -11.04
C ALA A 148 0.96 13.54 -12.50
N GLY A 149 0.93 14.61 -13.31
CA GLY A 149 1.35 14.56 -14.71
C GLY A 149 2.86 14.36 -14.92
N LYS A 150 3.67 14.53 -13.87
CA LYS A 150 5.14 14.36 -13.91
C LYS A 150 5.64 13.08 -13.28
N ALA A 151 4.76 12.15 -12.93
CA ALA A 151 5.09 10.82 -12.43
C ALA A 151 5.47 9.86 -13.57
N GLN A 152 6.58 9.12 -13.44
CA GLN A 152 6.88 7.98 -14.32
C GLN A 152 5.94 6.81 -14.02
N LEU A 153 5.76 6.49 -12.73
CA LEU A 153 4.79 5.54 -12.21
C LEU A 153 3.90 6.25 -11.20
N MET A 154 2.59 6.04 -11.28
CA MET A 154 1.61 6.44 -10.28
C MET A 154 1.00 5.19 -9.65
N PHE A 155 0.94 5.17 -8.31
CA PHE A 155 0.42 4.04 -7.55
C PHE A 155 -0.72 4.48 -6.63
N LEU A 156 -1.90 3.92 -6.86
CA LEU A 156 -3.14 4.27 -6.20
C LEU A 156 -3.47 3.27 -5.07
N GLU A 157 -4.05 3.74 -3.97
CA GLU A 157 -4.52 2.89 -2.88
C GLU A 157 -6.03 2.61 -2.99
N GLY A 158 -6.42 1.35 -3.12
CA GLY A 158 -7.83 0.93 -3.20
C GLY A 158 -8.75 1.54 -2.13
N TYR A 159 -8.26 1.74 -0.91
CA TYR A 159 -9.05 2.30 0.21
C TYR A 159 -9.63 3.70 -0.02
N LEU A 160 -9.11 4.50 -0.96
CA LEU A 160 -9.66 5.82 -1.25
C LEU A 160 -10.94 5.76 -2.12
N PHE A 161 -11.37 4.57 -2.56
CA PHE A 161 -12.64 4.38 -3.25
C PHE A 161 -13.88 4.51 -2.35
N ASP A 162 -13.74 4.57 -1.02
CA ASP A 162 -14.92 4.63 -0.13
C ASP A 162 -15.74 5.94 -0.24
N LYS A 163 -15.21 7.00 -0.88
CA LYS A 163 -15.92 8.29 -1.09
C LYS A 163 -15.78 8.81 -2.53
N ASP A 164 -16.84 9.41 -3.06
CA ASP A 164 -16.90 9.93 -4.45
C ASP A 164 -15.78 10.92 -4.80
N LYS A 165 -15.40 11.77 -3.83
CA LYS A 165 -14.29 12.73 -4.03
C LYS A 165 -12.92 12.06 -4.14
N GLY A 166 -12.71 10.93 -3.46
CA GLY A 166 -11.51 10.11 -3.59
C GLY A 166 -11.46 9.44 -4.96
N LYS A 167 -12.60 8.86 -5.40
CA LYS A 167 -12.76 8.31 -6.75
C LYS A 167 -12.43 9.34 -7.84
N THR A 168 -12.95 10.56 -7.70
CA THR A 168 -12.70 11.66 -8.64
C THR A 168 -11.21 12.01 -8.69
N ALA A 169 -10.58 12.18 -7.52
CA ALA A 169 -9.15 12.48 -7.43
C ALA A 169 -8.28 11.40 -8.11
N PHE A 170 -8.67 10.13 -7.99
CA PHE A 170 -7.96 9.00 -8.60
C PHE A 170 -8.05 8.99 -10.12
N MET A 171 -9.26 9.16 -10.65
CA MET A 171 -9.47 9.19 -12.10
C MET A 171 -8.71 10.36 -12.74
N GLU A 172 -8.72 11.53 -12.10
CA GLU A 172 -7.97 12.69 -12.56
C GLU A 172 -6.45 12.46 -12.48
N ALA A 173 -5.95 11.96 -11.34
CA ALA A 173 -4.53 11.65 -11.19
C ALA A 173 -4.04 10.63 -12.23
N ALA A 174 -4.82 9.56 -12.45
CA ALA A 174 -4.50 8.52 -13.41
C ALA A 174 -4.47 9.05 -14.85
N ARG A 175 -5.48 9.85 -15.22
CA ARG A 175 -5.53 10.53 -16.53
C ARG A 175 -4.32 11.44 -16.71
N ASP A 176 -4.04 12.33 -15.75
CA ASP A 176 -2.99 13.33 -15.88
C ASP A 176 -1.60 12.67 -15.98
N CYS A 177 -1.35 11.62 -15.19
CA CYS A 177 -0.12 10.83 -15.28
C CYS A 177 0.07 10.21 -16.68
N ARG A 178 -1.00 9.62 -17.23
CA ARG A 178 -0.99 9.01 -18.58
C ARG A 178 -0.84 10.04 -19.69
N GLU A 179 -1.52 11.18 -19.62
CA GLU A 179 -1.34 12.29 -20.56
C GLU A 179 0.10 12.83 -20.52
N GLY A 180 0.75 12.80 -19.35
CA GLY A 180 2.16 13.08 -19.19
C GLY A 180 3.11 11.98 -19.70
N GLY A 181 2.60 10.84 -20.14
CA GLY A 181 3.37 9.67 -20.60
C GLY A 181 3.89 8.74 -19.50
N GLY A 182 3.29 8.81 -18.30
CA GLY A 182 3.56 7.88 -17.20
C GLY A 182 2.66 6.65 -17.27
N LYS A 183 2.86 5.71 -16.34
CA LYS A 183 2.00 4.54 -16.14
C LYS A 183 1.30 4.61 -14.79
N CYS A 184 0.06 4.13 -14.74
CA CYS A 184 -0.75 4.12 -13.53
C CYS A 184 -1.05 2.70 -13.10
N GLY A 185 -1.09 2.45 -11.80
CA GLY A 185 -1.57 1.20 -11.27
C GLY A 185 -2.08 1.33 -9.85
N ILE A 186 -2.63 0.24 -9.33
CA ILE A 186 -3.35 0.23 -8.05
C ILE A 186 -2.88 -0.93 -7.17
N ALA A 187 -2.77 -0.67 -5.87
CA ALA A 187 -2.85 -1.71 -4.84
C ALA A 187 -4.34 -1.99 -4.57
N ILE A 188 -4.80 -3.23 -4.77
CA ILE A 188 -6.20 -3.59 -4.50
C ILE A 188 -6.55 -3.35 -3.01
N SER A 189 -5.56 -3.52 -2.13
CA SER A 189 -5.57 -3.16 -0.70
C SER A 189 -6.39 -4.07 0.20
N ASP A 190 -7.64 -4.38 -0.15
CA ASP A 190 -8.53 -5.14 0.72
C ASP A 190 -9.70 -5.78 -0.04
N PRO A 191 -9.94 -7.10 0.12
CA PRO A 191 -11.08 -7.76 -0.53
C PRO A 191 -12.42 -7.12 -0.14
N PHE A 192 -12.61 -6.64 1.09
CA PHE A 192 -13.88 -6.01 1.46
C PHE A 192 -14.10 -4.66 0.76
N CYS A 193 -13.02 -3.92 0.48
CA CYS A 193 -13.09 -2.70 -0.32
C CYS A 193 -13.51 -3.02 -1.76
N VAL A 194 -12.95 -4.09 -2.34
CA VAL A 194 -13.38 -4.59 -3.65
C VAL A 194 -14.84 -5.00 -3.63
N GLU A 195 -15.30 -5.75 -2.63
CA GLU A 195 -16.70 -6.18 -2.54
C GLU A 195 -17.69 -5.00 -2.52
N ARG A 196 -17.35 -3.90 -1.84
CA ARG A 196 -18.18 -2.69 -1.80
C ARG A 196 -18.21 -1.91 -3.11
N HIS A 197 -17.11 -1.89 -3.87
CA HIS A 197 -16.91 -1.01 -5.03
C HIS A 197 -16.50 -1.74 -6.31
N ARG A 198 -16.80 -3.04 -6.44
CA ARG A 198 -16.26 -3.93 -7.48
C ARG A 198 -16.41 -3.39 -8.90
N ALA A 199 -17.60 -2.90 -9.24
CA ALA A 199 -17.87 -2.36 -10.57
C ALA A 199 -16.94 -1.18 -10.91
N ASP A 200 -16.69 -0.30 -9.94
CA ASP A 200 -15.81 0.85 -10.13
C ASP A 200 -14.34 0.43 -10.20
N PHE A 201 -13.92 -0.56 -9.40
CA PHE A 201 -12.58 -1.15 -9.50
C PHE A 201 -12.33 -1.77 -10.87
N LEU A 202 -13.25 -2.61 -11.36
CA LEU A 202 -13.12 -3.24 -12.68
C LEU A 202 -13.09 -2.19 -13.79
N SER A 203 -13.96 -1.17 -13.72
CA SER A 203 -13.97 -0.07 -14.68
C SER A 203 -12.66 0.71 -14.67
N LEU A 204 -12.12 1.04 -13.50
CA LEU A 204 -10.84 1.75 -13.39
C LEU A 204 -9.68 0.89 -13.94
N ILE A 205 -9.64 -0.40 -13.57
CA ILE A 205 -8.60 -1.32 -14.03
C ILE A 205 -8.61 -1.45 -15.55
N GLU A 206 -9.79 -1.60 -16.16
CA GLU A 206 -9.94 -1.79 -17.61
C GLU A 206 -9.58 -0.53 -18.41
N ASN A 207 -10.01 0.64 -17.93
CA ASN A 207 -9.98 1.85 -18.75
C ASN A 207 -8.79 2.78 -18.42
N ASP A 208 -8.32 2.76 -17.16
CA ASP A 208 -7.46 3.81 -16.62
C ASP A 208 -6.09 3.33 -16.13
N LEU A 209 -5.90 2.02 -15.89
CA LEU A 209 -4.68 1.47 -15.28
C LEU A 209 -3.86 0.59 -16.23
N ASP A 210 -2.54 0.70 -16.10
CA ASP A 210 -1.55 -0.10 -16.80
C ASP A 210 -1.15 -1.37 -16.02
N PHE A 211 -1.29 -1.34 -14.70
CA PHE A 211 -0.94 -2.47 -13.84
C PHE A 211 -1.78 -2.55 -12.56
N VAL A 212 -1.90 -3.76 -12.01
CA VAL A 212 -2.55 -4.03 -10.72
C VAL A 212 -1.67 -4.92 -9.87
N ILE A 213 -1.60 -4.59 -8.58
CA ILE A 213 -0.90 -5.40 -7.57
C ILE A 213 -1.93 -5.76 -6.49
N GLY A 214 -2.04 -7.04 -6.17
CA GLY A 214 -2.86 -7.51 -5.07
C GLY A 214 -2.46 -8.89 -4.60
N ASN A 215 -3.03 -9.33 -3.49
CA ASN A 215 -2.87 -10.71 -3.03
C ASN A 215 -3.91 -11.65 -3.66
N GLU A 216 -3.77 -12.96 -3.40
CA GLU A 216 -4.68 -13.98 -3.91
C GLU A 216 -6.16 -13.71 -3.57
N ALA A 217 -6.45 -13.33 -2.32
CA ALA A 217 -7.83 -13.07 -1.89
C ALA A 217 -8.42 -11.84 -2.59
N GLU A 218 -7.62 -10.78 -2.73
CA GLU A 218 -7.98 -9.55 -3.44
C GLU A 218 -8.25 -9.81 -4.93
N ILE A 219 -7.37 -10.52 -5.61
CA ILE A 219 -7.53 -10.85 -7.05
C ILE A 219 -8.77 -11.71 -7.27
N LYS A 220 -9.03 -12.70 -6.40
CA LYS A 220 -10.25 -13.51 -6.42
C LYS A 220 -11.52 -12.68 -6.20
N SER A 221 -11.47 -11.72 -5.27
CA SER A 221 -12.62 -10.87 -4.92
C SER A 221 -13.09 -9.97 -6.07
N LEU A 222 -12.20 -9.61 -7.01
CA LEU A 222 -12.54 -8.82 -8.20
C LEU A 222 -13.59 -9.50 -9.09
N PHE A 223 -13.62 -10.83 -9.10
CA PHE A 223 -14.47 -11.62 -10.01
C PHE A 223 -15.38 -12.62 -9.30
N GLU A 224 -15.47 -12.54 -7.96
CA GLU A 224 -16.33 -13.39 -7.13
C GLU A 224 -16.11 -14.89 -7.40
N THR A 225 -14.84 -15.30 -7.49
CA THR A 225 -14.45 -16.68 -7.75
C THR A 225 -13.40 -17.16 -6.75
N ASP A 226 -13.47 -18.43 -6.36
CA ASP A 226 -12.46 -19.09 -5.53
C ASP A 226 -11.29 -19.66 -6.37
N ASP A 227 -11.42 -19.66 -7.71
CA ASP A 227 -10.39 -20.10 -8.65
C ASP A 227 -9.43 -18.96 -8.98
N LEU A 228 -8.20 -19.07 -8.49
CA LEU A 228 -7.16 -18.08 -8.74
C LEU A 228 -6.79 -18.00 -10.23
N GLU A 229 -6.77 -19.12 -10.95
CA GLU A 229 -6.40 -19.13 -12.37
C GLU A 229 -7.46 -18.42 -13.21
N GLU A 230 -8.74 -18.63 -12.87
CA GLU A 230 -9.85 -17.88 -13.46
C GLU A 230 -9.73 -16.38 -13.17
N ALA A 231 -9.49 -16.01 -11.91
CA ALA A 231 -9.35 -14.61 -11.50
C ALA A 231 -8.17 -13.91 -12.20
N LEU A 232 -7.00 -14.57 -12.27
CA LEU A 232 -5.82 -14.06 -12.98
C LEU A 232 -6.09 -13.88 -14.47
N ALA A 233 -6.72 -14.87 -15.12
CA ALA A 233 -7.05 -14.79 -16.54
C ALA A 233 -8.02 -13.64 -16.84
N LYS A 234 -9.06 -13.45 -16.02
CA LYS A 234 -10.01 -12.35 -16.14
C LYS A 234 -9.35 -10.99 -15.88
N THR A 235 -8.48 -10.89 -14.88
CA THR A 235 -7.74 -9.65 -14.59
C THR A 235 -6.80 -9.30 -15.74
N ALA A 236 -6.06 -10.27 -16.26
CA ALA A 236 -5.11 -10.07 -17.36
C ALA A 236 -5.79 -9.75 -18.71
N ALA A 237 -7.08 -10.09 -18.85
CA ALA A 237 -7.86 -9.70 -20.02
C ALA A 237 -8.20 -8.20 -20.05
N ILE A 238 -8.23 -7.54 -18.89
CA ILE A 238 -8.56 -6.11 -18.75
C ILE A 238 -7.37 -5.25 -18.32
N CYS A 239 -6.28 -5.82 -17.84
CA CYS A 239 -5.10 -5.09 -17.38
C CYS A 239 -3.81 -5.68 -17.97
N SER A 240 -2.91 -4.82 -18.42
CA SER A 240 -1.69 -5.24 -19.14
C SER A 240 -0.66 -5.94 -18.25
N LEU A 241 -0.66 -5.67 -16.94
CA LEU A 241 0.26 -6.25 -15.97
C LEU A 241 -0.48 -6.55 -14.65
N VAL A 242 -0.52 -7.81 -14.28
CA VAL A 242 -1.17 -8.30 -13.05
C VAL A 242 -0.11 -8.93 -12.16
N VAL A 243 0.02 -8.46 -10.93
CA VAL A 243 0.93 -9.01 -9.93
C VAL A 243 0.12 -9.55 -8.76
N CYS A 244 0.24 -10.86 -8.52
CA CYS A 244 -0.49 -11.56 -7.47
C CYS A 244 0.49 -12.15 -6.45
N THR A 245 0.50 -11.59 -5.24
CA THR A 245 1.24 -12.14 -4.10
C THR A 245 0.43 -13.23 -3.39
N ARG A 246 1.07 -14.31 -2.96
CA ARG A 246 0.40 -15.46 -2.32
C ARG A 246 1.08 -15.88 -1.02
N SER A 247 1.52 -14.89 -0.25
CA SER A 247 2.23 -15.11 1.02
C SER A 247 3.39 -16.11 0.83
N GLY A 248 3.41 -17.21 1.57
CA GLY A 248 4.43 -18.26 1.47
C GLY A 248 4.42 -19.11 0.19
N ASP A 249 3.48 -18.88 -0.73
CA ASP A 249 3.35 -19.59 -2.02
C ASP A 249 3.92 -18.79 -3.21
N GLY A 250 4.60 -17.69 -2.90
CA GLY A 250 5.34 -16.88 -3.86
C GLY A 250 4.46 -15.89 -4.62
N VAL A 251 4.92 -15.51 -5.80
CA VAL A 251 4.30 -14.45 -6.60
C VAL A 251 4.07 -14.93 -8.00
N THR A 252 2.88 -14.64 -8.55
CA THR A 252 2.57 -14.82 -9.96
C THR A 252 2.44 -13.46 -10.63
N VAL A 253 3.16 -13.26 -11.72
CA VAL A 253 3.05 -12.06 -12.56
C VAL A 253 2.57 -12.47 -13.95
N VAL A 254 1.55 -11.79 -14.46
CA VAL A 254 1.02 -11.97 -15.82
C VAL A 254 1.18 -10.66 -16.58
N GLN A 255 1.84 -10.71 -17.73
CA GLN A 255 2.05 -9.55 -18.60
C GLN A 255 1.82 -9.95 -20.07
N GLY A 256 0.71 -9.52 -20.65
CA GLY A 256 0.26 -10.04 -21.95
C GLY A 256 0.19 -11.57 -21.95
N ASP A 257 0.85 -12.20 -22.91
CA ASP A 257 0.92 -13.67 -23.02
C ASP A 257 1.99 -14.31 -22.10
N SER A 258 2.79 -13.50 -21.40
CA SER A 258 3.87 -13.98 -20.53
C SER A 258 3.40 -14.17 -19.10
N ARG A 259 3.83 -15.27 -18.48
CA ARG A 259 3.59 -15.55 -17.06
C ARG A 259 4.90 -15.93 -16.37
N VAL A 260 5.16 -15.31 -15.23
CA VAL A 260 6.31 -15.58 -14.38
C VAL A 260 5.80 -15.96 -12.99
N SER A 261 6.35 -17.04 -12.43
CA SER A 261 6.09 -17.44 -11.05
C SER A 261 7.42 -17.45 -10.28
N VAL A 262 7.54 -16.62 -9.25
CA VAL A 262 8.74 -16.53 -8.41
C VAL A 262 8.45 -17.13 -7.04
N PRO A 263 9.17 -18.19 -6.63
CA PRO A 263 8.98 -18.79 -5.32
C PRO A 263 9.54 -17.90 -4.21
N VAL A 264 9.10 -18.16 -2.97
CA VAL A 264 9.64 -17.56 -1.74
C VAL A 264 10.02 -18.67 -0.76
N GLU A 265 10.89 -18.34 0.18
CA GLU A 265 11.08 -19.18 1.36
C GLU A 265 9.94 -18.91 2.35
N ARG A 266 9.25 -19.98 2.77
CA ARG A 266 8.16 -19.86 3.75
C ARG A 266 8.76 -19.69 5.15
N VAL A 267 8.44 -18.56 5.78
CA VAL A 267 8.85 -18.23 7.16
C VAL A 267 7.62 -17.90 8.01
N VAL A 268 7.74 -18.03 9.32
CA VAL A 268 6.77 -17.44 10.25
C VAL A 268 7.18 -15.98 10.44
N PRO A 269 6.32 -15.01 10.08
CA PRO A 269 6.66 -13.60 10.23
C PRO A 269 6.77 -13.22 11.71
N VAL A 270 7.61 -12.23 12.01
CA VAL A 270 7.54 -11.52 13.29
C VAL A 270 6.35 -10.57 13.30
N ASP A 271 6.09 -9.93 12.15
CA ASP A 271 5.01 -8.99 11.91
C ASP A 271 4.73 -8.94 10.41
N ALA A 272 3.55 -9.36 9.96
CA ALA A 272 3.18 -9.33 8.55
C ALA A 272 2.81 -7.92 8.04
N THR A 273 2.79 -6.90 8.92
CA THR A 273 2.47 -5.52 8.55
C THR A 273 3.47 -4.99 7.52
N GLY A 274 2.96 -4.46 6.41
CA GLY A 274 3.80 -3.92 5.33
C GLY A 274 4.35 -4.96 4.34
N ALA A 275 4.04 -6.26 4.47
CA ALA A 275 4.56 -7.29 3.56
C ALA A 275 4.23 -7.01 2.08
N GLY A 276 2.95 -6.74 1.79
CA GLY A 276 2.49 -6.37 0.44
C GLY A 276 3.03 -5.02 -0.02
N ASP A 277 3.12 -4.05 0.91
CA ASP A 277 3.61 -2.70 0.62
C ASP A 277 5.09 -2.73 0.21
N GLN A 278 5.93 -3.46 0.94
CA GLN A 278 7.36 -3.58 0.64
C GLN A 278 7.61 -4.49 -0.56
N PHE A 279 6.75 -5.49 -0.79
CA PHE A 279 6.75 -6.20 -2.07
C PHE A 279 6.52 -5.23 -3.23
N ALA A 280 5.47 -4.40 -3.16
CA ALA A 280 5.17 -3.39 -4.18
C ALA A 280 6.32 -2.37 -4.32
N ALA A 281 6.95 -1.97 -3.21
CA ALA A 281 8.07 -1.03 -3.22
C ALA A 281 9.24 -1.56 -4.07
N GLY A 282 9.64 -2.80 -3.81
CA GLY A 282 10.71 -3.46 -4.55
C GLY A 282 10.35 -3.72 -6.01
N PHE A 283 9.12 -4.17 -6.27
CA PHE A 283 8.62 -4.42 -7.62
C PHE A 283 8.60 -3.14 -8.47
N LEU A 284 8.04 -2.06 -7.94
CA LEU A 284 7.93 -0.77 -8.60
C LEU A 284 9.29 -0.08 -8.74
N PHE A 285 10.22 -0.28 -7.80
CA PHE A 285 11.61 0.09 -7.97
C PHE A 285 12.23 -0.58 -9.20
N GLY A 286 12.08 -1.91 -9.34
CA GLY A 286 12.59 -2.63 -10.51
C GLY A 286 11.98 -2.13 -11.82
N MET A 287 10.67 -1.91 -11.83
CA MET A 287 9.97 -1.34 -13.00
C MET A 287 10.48 0.06 -13.35
N ALA A 288 10.66 0.94 -12.35
CA ALA A 288 11.14 2.30 -12.56
C ALA A 288 12.57 2.33 -13.12
N LYS A 289 13.40 1.34 -12.78
CA LYS A 289 14.77 1.16 -13.31
C LYS A 289 14.81 0.37 -14.63
N GLY A 290 13.68 -0.11 -15.14
CA GLY A 290 13.58 -0.84 -16.41
C GLY A 290 14.13 -2.26 -16.37
N LEU A 291 14.10 -2.90 -15.20
CA LEU A 291 14.47 -4.31 -15.04
C LEU A 291 13.40 -5.24 -15.63
N ASP A 292 13.77 -6.49 -15.90
CA ASP A 292 12.80 -7.51 -16.32
C ASP A 292 11.84 -7.89 -15.17
N ILE A 293 10.67 -8.42 -15.54
CA ILE A 293 9.58 -8.70 -14.60
C ILE A 293 9.96 -9.74 -13.54
N GLU A 294 10.77 -10.75 -13.89
CA GLU A 294 11.21 -11.75 -12.91
C GLU A 294 12.12 -11.13 -11.87
N THR A 295 13.06 -10.27 -12.29
CA THR A 295 13.91 -9.49 -11.39
C THR A 295 13.08 -8.54 -10.52
N CYS A 296 12.07 -7.87 -11.06
CA CYS A 296 11.16 -7.01 -10.27
C CYS A 296 10.47 -7.81 -9.16
N ALA A 297 9.95 -9.01 -9.47
CA ALA A 297 9.30 -9.88 -8.49
C ALA A 297 10.29 -10.41 -7.43
N LYS A 298 11.53 -10.74 -7.81
CA LYS A 298 12.59 -11.14 -6.87
C LYS A 298 12.97 -10.01 -5.90
N ILE A 299 13.11 -8.79 -6.40
CA ILE A 299 13.37 -7.61 -5.56
C ILE A 299 12.20 -7.37 -4.59
N GLY A 300 10.96 -7.45 -5.08
CA GLY A 300 9.77 -7.37 -4.23
C GLY A 300 9.78 -8.43 -3.12
N ASN A 301 10.08 -9.68 -3.46
CA ASN A 301 10.18 -10.76 -2.46
C ASN A 301 11.25 -10.49 -1.40
N ALA A 302 12.43 -9.99 -1.79
CA ALA A 302 13.49 -9.65 -0.85
C ALA A 302 13.07 -8.51 0.11
N CYS A 303 12.38 -7.49 -0.40
CA CYS A 303 11.86 -6.39 0.42
C CYS A 303 10.77 -6.87 1.39
N ALA A 304 9.85 -7.73 0.92
CA ALA A 304 8.82 -8.33 1.77
C ALA A 304 9.43 -9.25 2.84
N ALA A 305 10.42 -10.06 2.48
CA ALA A 305 11.10 -10.96 3.42
C ALA A 305 11.83 -10.20 4.54
N GLU A 306 12.40 -9.03 4.23
CA GLU A 306 13.06 -8.20 5.23
C GLU A 306 12.05 -7.56 6.18
N VAL A 307 10.99 -6.94 5.67
CA VAL A 307 10.04 -6.22 6.54
C VAL A 307 9.31 -7.15 7.49
N ILE A 308 8.98 -8.37 7.06
CA ILE A 308 8.26 -9.32 7.93
C ILE A 308 9.14 -9.92 9.03
N SER A 309 10.44 -9.65 9.02
CA SER A 309 11.39 -10.16 10.01
C SER A 309 11.46 -9.31 11.29
N HIS A 310 10.69 -8.22 11.36
CA HIS A 310 10.70 -7.31 12.49
C HIS A 310 9.38 -6.54 12.65
N ILE A 311 9.12 -5.99 13.83
CA ILE A 311 7.95 -5.11 14.06
C ILE A 311 8.06 -3.81 13.24
N GLY A 312 6.99 -3.45 12.53
CA GLY A 312 6.84 -2.20 11.78
C GLY A 312 6.84 -2.36 10.25
N PRO A 313 6.16 -1.46 9.51
CA PRO A 313 5.82 -1.66 8.10
C PRO A 313 6.86 -1.20 7.07
N ARG A 314 8.01 -0.70 7.55
CA ARG A 314 9.08 -0.12 6.72
C ARG A 314 10.42 -0.81 7.03
N PRO A 315 11.29 -0.96 6.03
CA PRO A 315 12.51 -1.73 6.18
C PRO A 315 13.45 -1.14 7.22
N LYS A 316 14.12 -1.99 8.00
CA LYS A 316 15.18 -1.57 8.94
C LYS A 316 16.57 -1.74 8.33
N ALA A 317 16.71 -2.66 7.39
CA ALA A 317 17.94 -2.85 6.63
C ALA A 317 18.09 -1.80 5.53
N VAL A 318 19.34 -1.51 5.16
CA VAL A 318 19.63 -0.77 3.94
C VAL A 318 19.39 -1.70 2.75
N MET A 319 18.18 -1.69 2.19
CA MET A 319 17.76 -2.68 1.18
C MET A 319 18.68 -2.73 -0.05
N SER A 320 19.28 -1.62 -0.47
CA SER A 320 20.26 -1.65 -1.56
C SER A 320 21.49 -2.52 -1.28
N GLN A 321 21.88 -2.72 -0.02
CA GLN A 321 22.96 -3.64 0.36
C GLN A 321 22.47 -5.10 0.37
N VAL A 322 21.24 -5.33 0.84
CA VAL A 322 20.60 -6.66 0.82
C VAL A 322 20.51 -7.17 -0.63
N LEU A 323 19.97 -6.35 -1.53
CA LEU A 323 19.77 -6.72 -2.92
C LEU A 323 21.09 -6.96 -3.67
N ARG A 324 22.15 -6.18 -3.41
CA ARG A 324 23.49 -6.44 -3.99
C ARG A 324 24.07 -7.76 -3.52
N ARG A 325 23.88 -8.12 -2.24
CA ARG A 325 24.34 -9.41 -1.69
C ARG A 325 23.60 -10.58 -2.34
N GLU A 326 22.35 -10.38 -2.74
CA GLU A 326 21.52 -11.36 -3.44
C GLU A 326 21.70 -11.35 -4.96
N GLY A 327 22.54 -10.45 -5.50
CA GLY A 327 22.80 -10.33 -6.93
C GLY A 327 21.62 -9.74 -7.74
N LEU A 328 20.75 -8.97 -7.08
CA LEU A 328 19.58 -8.32 -7.68
C LEU A 328 19.83 -6.85 -8.08
N LEU A 329 21.00 -6.29 -7.72
CA LEU A 329 21.51 -4.96 -8.11
C LEU A 329 22.98 -5.00 -8.49
#